data_AF-A0A7X8LZV2-F1
#
_entry.id   AF-A0A7X8LZV2-F1
#
_cell.length_a   1.000
_cell.length_b   1.000
_cell.length_c   1.000
_cell.angle_alpha   90.00
_cell.angle_beta   90.00
_cell.angle_gamma   90.00
#
_symmetry.space_group_name_H-M   'P 1'
#
loop_
_entity.id
_entity.type
_entity.pdbx_description
1 polymer ?
#
loop_
_entity_poly.entity_id
_entity_poly.type
_entity_poly.pdbx_seq_one_letter_code
_entity_poly.pdbx_strand_id
1 'polypeptide(L)'
;MHKNRYLDEFTENILESDFSIEAVMKTEILDKTYKKIKKNKWAYLKSIAAACILLVVLSAFIPDSPVNALCKRIFSFIPGVGIVQNSDGVSQIKAVLNEPVKVLNGDEFVEIKTAYITDNTLRLSIKTNVGAVDAEGIEDPVEFKRFFAGETAPTLYLVGVNGKTKSSHSVWSGPSFETRVYSIDVIFNLDEESIINEVYKFEMAGFNKLIEITMSSVNSGTDPESVSNVAVIDNIMVFANISRGNGILEVLLSSVAPEEYNDIRFHLFDHEAQLFNNGIKVIDEDGMIYMPDEKLRENNNGNIGSLYFNIPDKVKGLKLVVPQILYNKRNYENGIKISMPKIEHEKKINKKLDLPGSNIIIETASVVPVGDPLLPDGFKEFDCLRIDAGAVVGDNKREMVLRVIPRVEVPDGSFGYNSTSQSSYAELWGSDQKGYSITSFDGLTSTKKILINFDVEYAMTGPWIINLK
;
A
#
# COMPACT_ATOMS: atom_id res chain seq x y z
N MET A 1 87.04 -39.56 -57.23
CA MET A 1 87.43 -39.47 -55.80
C MET A 1 87.23 -38.05 -55.31
N HIS A 2 86.65 -37.94 -54.12
CA HIS A 2 85.73 -36.90 -53.66
C HIS A 2 86.33 -35.49 -53.47
N LYS A 3 85.66 -34.49 -54.08
CA LYS A 3 85.75 -33.07 -53.72
C LYS A 3 84.81 -32.79 -52.55
N ASN A 4 85.34 -32.37 -51.40
CA ASN A 4 84.54 -31.65 -50.40
C ASN A 4 84.88 -30.17 -50.52
N ARG A 5 83.94 -29.47 -51.14
CA ARG A 5 84.00 -28.10 -51.66
C ARG A 5 82.93 -27.25 -50.96
N TYR A 6 82.62 -27.54 -49.69
CA TYR A 6 81.30 -27.23 -49.11
C TYR A 6 81.30 -26.43 -47.80
N LEU A 7 82.44 -25.92 -47.32
CA LEU A 7 82.46 -25.08 -46.11
C LEU A 7 82.83 -23.62 -46.38
N ASP A 8 83.69 -23.35 -47.36
CA ASP A 8 84.02 -21.97 -47.76
C ASP A 8 82.96 -21.38 -48.73
N GLU A 9 82.17 -22.22 -49.39
CA GLU A 9 81.07 -21.81 -50.29
C GLU A 9 79.78 -21.43 -49.53
N PHE A 10 79.72 -21.71 -48.20
CA PHE A 10 78.52 -21.47 -47.37
C PHE A 10 78.55 -20.13 -46.63
N THR A 11 79.73 -19.52 -46.40
CA THR A 11 79.84 -18.24 -45.68
C THR A 11 80.07 -17.01 -46.57
N GLU A 12 80.44 -17.18 -47.84
CA GLU A 12 80.58 -16.05 -48.79
C GLU A 12 79.25 -15.63 -49.45
N ASN A 13 78.17 -16.40 -49.28
CA ASN A 13 76.85 -16.12 -49.86
C ASN A 13 75.77 -15.72 -48.84
N ILE A 14 76.12 -15.52 -47.57
CA ILE A 14 75.17 -14.98 -46.59
C ILE A 14 75.27 -13.45 -46.64
N LEU A 15 74.41 -12.84 -47.46
CA LEU A 15 74.28 -11.40 -47.52
C LEU A 15 73.66 -10.91 -46.19
N GLU A 16 74.08 -9.75 -45.70
CA GLU A 16 73.55 -9.13 -44.47
C GLU A 16 72.02 -8.87 -44.55
N SER A 17 71.45 -8.93 -45.76
CA SER A 17 70.01 -8.96 -46.03
C SER A 17 69.29 -10.22 -45.52
N ASP A 18 69.98 -11.36 -45.36
CA ASP A 18 69.44 -12.60 -44.81
C ASP A 18 69.26 -12.54 -43.28
N PHE A 19 69.87 -11.54 -42.62
CA PHE A 19 69.65 -11.20 -41.22
C PHE A 19 68.85 -9.90 -41.04
N SER A 20 68.49 -9.23 -42.12
CA SER A 20 67.48 -8.18 -42.06
C SER A 20 66.14 -8.87 -41.87
N ILE A 21 65.60 -8.82 -40.65
CA ILE A 21 64.20 -9.15 -40.40
C ILE A 21 63.41 -8.28 -41.37
N GLU A 22 62.89 -8.89 -42.46
CA GLU A 22 62.15 -8.19 -43.51
C GLU A 22 61.18 -7.21 -42.86
N ALA A 23 61.04 -6.01 -43.43
CA ALA A 23 60.09 -5.03 -42.91
C ALA A 23 58.71 -5.64 -42.66
N VAL A 24 58.33 -6.63 -43.49
CA VAL A 24 57.15 -7.52 -43.38
C VAL A 24 57.17 -8.39 -42.12
N MET A 25 58.29 -9.01 -41.79
CA MET A 25 58.46 -9.84 -40.59
C MET A 25 58.46 -8.97 -39.32
N LYS A 26 58.94 -7.72 -39.40
CA LYS A 26 58.89 -6.75 -38.29
C LYS A 26 57.46 -6.21 -38.09
N THR A 27 56.70 -5.94 -39.16
CA THR A 27 55.26 -5.67 -39.06
C THR A 27 54.48 -6.89 -38.62
N GLU A 28 54.86 -8.11 -39.01
CA GLU A 28 54.22 -9.34 -38.53
C GLU A 28 54.50 -9.57 -37.04
N ILE A 29 55.73 -9.33 -36.56
CA ILE A 29 56.07 -9.44 -35.14
C ILE A 29 55.36 -8.33 -34.35
N LEU A 30 55.32 -7.09 -34.85
CA LEU A 30 54.56 -6.00 -34.23
C LEU A 30 53.07 -6.27 -34.24
N ASP A 31 52.49 -6.81 -35.32
CA ASP A 31 51.06 -7.12 -35.44
C ASP A 31 50.71 -8.39 -34.64
N LYS A 32 51.58 -9.40 -34.58
CA LYS A 32 51.45 -10.56 -33.67
C LYS A 32 51.60 -10.11 -32.22
N THR A 33 52.50 -9.17 -31.91
CA THR A 33 52.69 -8.63 -30.56
C THR A 33 51.55 -7.69 -30.17
N TYR A 34 51.04 -6.86 -31.08
CA TYR A 34 49.84 -6.04 -30.87
C TYR A 34 48.61 -6.93 -30.74
N LYS A 35 48.45 -7.98 -31.56
CA LYS A 35 47.38 -8.99 -31.42
C LYS A 35 47.54 -9.77 -30.12
N LYS A 36 48.75 -10.10 -29.66
CA LYS A 36 48.99 -10.80 -28.39
C LYS A 36 48.80 -9.89 -27.19
N ILE A 37 49.16 -8.61 -27.26
CA ILE A 37 48.84 -7.56 -26.28
C ILE A 37 47.34 -7.23 -26.30
N LYS A 38 46.66 -7.26 -27.45
CA LYS A 38 45.20 -7.06 -27.58
C LYS A 38 44.42 -8.29 -27.09
N LYS A 39 44.96 -9.49 -27.26
CA LYS A 39 44.43 -10.78 -26.77
C LYS A 39 44.71 -10.98 -25.27
N ASN A 40 45.86 -10.51 -24.75
CA ASN A 40 46.18 -10.48 -23.32
C ASN A 40 45.66 -9.23 -22.59
N LYS A 41 45.28 -8.14 -23.28
CA LYS A 41 44.52 -7.05 -22.66
C LYS A 41 43.22 -7.57 -22.11
N TRP A 42 42.58 -8.54 -22.76
CA TRP A 42 41.37 -9.20 -22.26
C TRP A 42 41.66 -10.17 -21.11
N ALA A 43 42.83 -10.82 -21.05
CA ALA A 43 43.19 -11.66 -19.91
C ALA A 43 43.58 -10.83 -18.68
N TYR A 44 44.35 -9.75 -18.88
CA TYR A 44 44.66 -8.77 -17.84
C TYR A 44 43.42 -7.96 -17.43
N LEU A 45 42.55 -7.57 -18.36
CA LEU A 45 41.24 -6.98 -18.05
C LEU A 45 40.30 -8.00 -17.41
N LYS A 46 40.39 -9.30 -17.69
CA LYS A 46 39.63 -10.33 -16.99
C LYS A 46 40.19 -10.60 -15.61
N SER A 47 41.51 -10.52 -15.39
CA SER A 47 42.11 -10.65 -14.06
C SER A 47 41.93 -9.38 -13.23
N ILE A 48 41.99 -8.19 -13.85
CA ILE A 48 41.65 -6.91 -13.22
C ILE A 48 40.14 -6.83 -13.00
N ALA A 49 39.30 -7.24 -13.94
CA ALA A 49 37.85 -7.31 -13.74
C ALA A 49 37.49 -8.41 -12.73
N ALA A 50 38.16 -9.56 -12.70
CA ALA A 50 37.93 -10.58 -11.69
C ALA A 50 38.45 -10.15 -10.32
N ALA A 51 39.56 -9.42 -10.24
CA ALA A 51 40.06 -8.82 -9.00
C ALA A 51 39.20 -7.63 -8.57
N CYS A 52 38.67 -6.83 -9.49
CA CYS A 52 37.68 -5.77 -9.22
C CYS A 52 36.33 -6.37 -8.85
N ILE A 53 35.92 -7.50 -9.44
CA ILE A 53 34.71 -8.26 -9.09
C ILE A 53 34.91 -8.90 -7.72
N LEU A 54 36.08 -9.47 -7.41
CA LEU A 54 36.42 -9.96 -6.07
C LEU A 54 36.52 -8.81 -5.06
N LEU A 55 37.06 -7.65 -5.43
CA LEU A 55 37.06 -6.43 -4.60
C LEU A 55 35.65 -5.86 -4.44
N VAL A 56 34.79 -5.93 -5.45
CA VAL A 56 33.36 -5.55 -5.44
C VAL A 56 32.57 -6.52 -4.57
N VAL A 57 32.84 -7.82 -4.66
CA VAL A 57 32.21 -8.87 -3.85
C VAL A 57 32.69 -8.79 -2.41
N LEU A 58 33.99 -8.58 -2.17
CA LEU A 58 34.55 -8.40 -0.83
C LEU A 58 34.14 -7.05 -0.22
N SER A 59 33.98 -5.98 -1.02
CA SER A 59 33.44 -4.69 -0.57
C SER A 59 31.92 -4.65 -0.45
N ALA A 60 31.20 -5.61 -1.03
CA ALA A 60 29.78 -5.83 -0.80
C ALA A 60 29.49 -6.41 0.61
N PHE A 61 30.48 -7.04 1.25
CA PHE A 61 30.39 -7.49 2.65
C PHE A 61 30.93 -6.47 3.66
N ILE A 62 31.40 -5.31 3.19
CA ILE A 62 31.78 -4.18 4.04
C ILE A 62 30.55 -3.24 4.13
N PRO A 63 30.00 -3.00 5.32
CA PRO A 63 28.93 -2.02 5.52
C PRO A 63 29.35 -0.62 5.02
N ASP A 64 28.40 0.14 4.46
CA ASP A 64 28.56 1.54 4.03
C ASP A 64 29.47 1.83 2.82
N SER A 65 29.72 0.83 1.95
CA SER A 65 30.44 1.05 0.68
C SER A 65 29.50 1.40 -0.51
N PRO A 66 29.95 2.20 -1.50
CA PRO A 66 29.14 2.57 -2.69
C PRO A 66 28.69 1.37 -3.54
N VAL A 67 29.44 0.26 -3.47
CA VAL A 67 29.17 -0.97 -4.22
C VAL A 67 28.12 -1.83 -3.50
N ASN A 68 28.15 -1.88 -2.15
CA ASN A 68 27.07 -2.44 -1.33
C ASN A 68 25.74 -1.70 -1.59
N ALA A 69 25.79 -0.37 -1.66
CA ALA A 69 24.64 0.48 -2.00
C ALA A 69 24.08 0.20 -3.42
N LEU A 70 24.93 -0.10 -4.40
CA LEU A 70 24.52 -0.42 -5.77
C LEU A 70 23.94 -1.85 -5.89
N CYS A 71 24.47 -2.82 -5.15
CA CYS A 71 23.94 -4.19 -5.13
C CYS A 71 22.56 -4.27 -4.46
N LYS A 72 22.31 -3.52 -3.37
CA LYS A 72 20.96 -3.40 -2.75
C LYS A 72 19.90 -2.79 -3.68
N ARG A 73 20.34 -1.92 -4.60
CA ARG A 73 19.49 -1.21 -5.58
C ARG A 73 19.01 -2.09 -6.74
N ILE A 74 19.69 -3.20 -7.03
CA ILE A 74 19.31 -4.15 -8.10
C ILE A 74 18.31 -5.21 -7.58
N PHE A 75 18.37 -5.58 -6.30
CA PHE A 75 17.55 -6.66 -5.72
C PHE A 75 16.27 -6.18 -5.01
N SER A 76 15.96 -4.89 -5.01
CA SER A 76 14.76 -4.28 -4.39
C SER A 76 13.54 -4.17 -5.34
N PHE A 77 13.60 -4.79 -6.53
CA PHE A 77 12.63 -4.57 -7.61
C PHE A 77 11.49 -5.61 -7.74
N ILE A 78 11.35 -6.66 -6.90
CA ILE A 78 10.18 -7.59 -6.94
C ILE A 78 9.82 -8.09 -5.53
N PRO A 79 8.50 -8.20 -5.18
CA PRO A 79 8.03 -8.49 -3.83
C PRO A 79 8.31 -9.96 -3.45
N GLY A 80 8.90 -10.18 -2.28
CA GLY A 80 9.12 -11.51 -1.71
C GLY A 80 10.18 -12.38 -2.42
N VAL A 81 11.43 -11.90 -2.50
CA VAL A 81 12.69 -12.64 -2.79
C VAL A 81 12.55 -13.96 -3.61
N GLY A 82 12.69 -13.85 -4.93
CA GLY A 82 13.06 -14.97 -5.80
C GLY A 82 12.29 -15.05 -7.13
N ILE A 83 12.95 -14.64 -8.23
CA ILE A 83 12.64 -14.92 -9.64
C ILE A 83 11.16 -15.09 -9.98
N VAL A 84 10.45 -14.00 -10.32
CA VAL A 84 9.32 -14.06 -11.26
C VAL A 84 9.34 -12.80 -12.13
N GLN A 85 9.24 -12.98 -13.44
CA GLN A 85 9.22 -11.91 -14.45
C GLN A 85 8.03 -10.97 -14.26
N ASN A 86 8.21 -9.72 -14.72
CA ASN A 86 7.21 -8.68 -14.94
C ASN A 86 5.76 -9.17 -14.88
N SER A 87 5.04 -8.79 -13.83
CA SER A 87 3.58 -8.71 -13.86
C SER A 87 3.22 -7.24 -13.71
N ASP A 88 2.65 -6.70 -14.79
CA ASP A 88 2.09 -5.37 -14.87
C ASP A 88 0.96 -5.23 -13.84
N GLY A 89 1.05 -4.27 -12.91
CA GLY A 89 -0.06 -3.96 -12.00
C GLY A 89 0.26 -3.31 -10.66
N VAL A 90 1.53 -3.17 -10.24
CA VAL A 90 1.86 -2.57 -8.94
C VAL A 90 2.42 -1.15 -9.11
N SER A 91 1.66 -0.16 -8.67
CA SER A 91 2.06 1.25 -8.65
C SER A 91 3.23 1.50 -7.69
N GLN A 92 4.37 1.94 -8.20
CA GLN A 92 5.57 2.13 -7.38
C GLN A 92 5.45 3.40 -6.51
N ILE A 93 5.78 3.33 -5.21
CA ILE A 93 5.94 4.52 -4.36
C ILE A 93 7.17 5.29 -4.83
N LYS A 94 6.98 6.56 -5.23
CA LYS A 94 8.03 7.42 -5.77
C LYS A 94 8.55 8.45 -4.77
N ALA A 95 7.75 8.86 -3.79
CA ALA A 95 8.16 9.82 -2.77
C ALA A 95 7.31 9.69 -1.49
N VAL A 96 7.87 10.11 -0.35
CA VAL A 96 7.19 10.15 0.97
C VAL A 96 7.49 11.45 1.71
N LEU A 97 6.56 11.88 2.57
CA LEU A 97 6.74 13.03 3.46
C LEU A 97 7.93 12.82 4.40
N ASN A 98 8.78 13.82 4.53
CA ASN A 98 9.91 13.76 5.46
C ASN A 98 9.42 13.79 6.91
N GLU A 99 8.63 14.81 7.26
CA GLU A 99 8.12 15.04 8.60
C GLU A 99 6.72 15.67 8.52
N PRO A 100 5.84 15.43 9.51
CA PRO A 100 4.56 16.14 9.61
C PRO A 100 4.74 17.65 9.61
N VAL A 101 3.89 18.37 8.89
CA VAL A 101 3.92 19.83 8.81
C VAL A 101 2.66 20.42 9.40
N LYS A 102 2.80 21.32 10.37
CA LYS A 102 1.68 22.08 10.96
C LYS A 102 1.83 23.57 10.72
N VAL A 103 0.80 24.17 10.14
CA VAL A 103 0.71 25.60 9.86
C VAL A 103 -0.45 26.18 10.66
N LEU A 104 -0.22 27.33 11.31
CA LEU A 104 -1.20 28.04 12.13
C LEU A 104 -1.59 29.37 11.46
N ASN A 105 -2.87 29.74 11.58
CA ASN A 105 -3.42 31.04 11.18
C ASN A 105 -4.46 31.50 12.21
N GLY A 106 -4.03 32.21 13.26
CA GLY A 106 -4.91 32.51 14.39
C GLY A 106 -5.28 31.21 15.12
N ASP A 107 -6.58 31.01 15.32
CA ASP A 107 -7.14 29.80 15.95
C ASP A 107 -7.31 28.64 14.95
N GLU A 108 -7.17 28.91 13.65
CA GLU A 108 -7.19 27.88 12.62
C GLU A 108 -5.81 27.23 12.41
N PHE A 109 -5.81 25.96 12.04
CA PHE A 109 -4.60 25.24 11.66
C PHE A 109 -4.83 24.22 10.55
N VAL A 110 -3.76 23.91 9.84
CA VAL A 110 -3.68 22.77 8.93
C VAL A 110 -2.43 21.96 9.27
N GLU A 111 -2.60 20.67 9.52
CA GLU A 111 -1.53 19.73 9.85
C GLU A 111 -1.53 18.57 8.86
N ILE A 112 -0.53 18.51 7.97
CA ILE A 112 -0.31 17.38 7.07
C ILE A 112 0.51 16.35 7.83
N LYS A 113 -0.13 15.24 8.20
CA LYS A 113 0.49 14.17 8.98
C LYS A 113 1.27 13.18 8.12
N THR A 114 0.77 12.87 6.94
CA THR A 114 1.42 11.96 5.99
C THR A 114 1.19 12.45 4.56
N ALA A 115 2.17 12.17 3.69
CA ALA A 115 2.06 12.35 2.25
C ALA A 115 2.88 11.29 1.53
N TYR A 116 2.40 10.77 0.41
CA TYR A 116 3.17 9.86 -0.43
C TYR A 116 2.69 9.89 -1.89
N ILE A 117 3.58 9.53 -2.81
CA ILE A 117 3.30 9.46 -4.25
C ILE A 117 3.39 8.02 -4.70
N THR A 118 2.33 7.51 -5.33
CA THR A 118 2.33 6.24 -6.06
C THR A 118 2.00 6.53 -7.52
N ASP A 119 2.81 6.03 -8.45
CA ASP A 119 2.73 6.39 -9.87
C ASP A 119 2.67 7.90 -10.08
N ASN A 120 1.50 8.43 -10.42
CA ASN A 120 1.27 9.83 -10.71
C ASN A 120 0.25 10.41 -9.73
N THR A 121 0.11 9.82 -8.55
CA THR A 121 -0.92 10.18 -7.58
C THR A 121 -0.30 10.51 -6.23
N LEU A 122 -0.49 11.76 -5.79
CA LEU A 122 -0.13 12.23 -4.46
C LEU A 122 -1.30 12.05 -3.51
N ARG A 123 -1.07 11.37 -2.39
CA ARG A 123 -2.04 11.14 -1.32
C ARG A 123 -1.58 11.85 -0.07
N LEU A 124 -2.51 12.54 0.61
CA LEU A 124 -2.26 13.30 1.84
C LEU A 124 -3.24 12.87 2.93
N SER A 125 -2.77 12.85 4.18
CA SER A 125 -3.64 12.80 5.36
C SER A 125 -3.46 14.06 6.20
N ILE A 126 -4.57 14.73 6.50
CA ILE A 126 -4.61 16.09 7.03
C ILE A 126 -5.48 16.13 8.29
N LYS A 127 -5.07 16.92 9.28
CA LYS A 127 -5.86 17.31 10.45
C LYS A 127 -6.01 18.82 10.46
N THR A 128 -7.21 19.34 10.63
CA THR A 128 -7.49 20.78 10.53
C THR A 128 -8.77 21.15 11.27
N ASN A 129 -8.98 22.44 11.50
CA ASN A 129 -10.23 23.04 11.97
C ASN A 129 -10.67 24.22 11.07
N VAL A 130 -10.05 24.41 9.90
CA VAL A 130 -10.34 25.53 9.00
C VAL A 130 -11.81 25.54 8.61
N GLY A 131 -12.45 26.71 8.63
CA GLY A 131 -13.87 26.87 8.32
C GLY A 131 -14.83 26.29 9.36
N ALA A 132 -14.32 25.62 10.39
CA ALA A 132 -15.10 25.11 11.52
C ALA A 132 -14.93 25.95 12.80
N VAL A 133 -13.85 26.74 12.91
CA VAL A 133 -13.61 27.65 14.06
C VAL A 133 -14.58 28.82 14.07
N ASP A 134 -14.72 29.53 12.94
CA ASP A 134 -15.63 30.67 12.78
C ASP A 134 -17.09 30.25 12.50
N ALA A 135 -17.40 28.95 12.59
CA ALA A 135 -18.76 28.43 12.53
C ALA A 135 -19.53 28.69 13.85
N GLU A 136 -19.27 29.83 14.50
CA GLU A 136 -20.10 30.40 15.56
C GLU A 136 -21.47 30.74 14.96
N GLY A 137 -22.36 29.74 14.93
CA GLY A 137 -23.68 29.84 14.33
C GLY A 137 -24.22 28.51 13.81
N ILE A 138 -23.37 27.51 13.57
CA ILE A 138 -23.83 26.14 13.30
C ILE A 138 -24.17 25.48 14.64
N GLU A 139 -25.32 25.87 15.20
CA GLU A 139 -26.01 25.15 16.29
C GLU A 139 -26.84 23.98 15.74
N ASP A 140 -27.15 23.99 14.44
CA ASP A 140 -27.94 22.96 13.78
C ASP A 140 -27.05 21.75 13.38
N PRO A 141 -27.30 20.56 13.95
CA PRO A 141 -26.61 19.33 13.54
C PRO A 141 -26.75 19.00 12.04
N VAL A 142 -27.77 19.52 11.36
CA VAL A 142 -27.97 19.32 9.91
C VAL A 142 -26.97 20.15 9.10
N GLU A 143 -26.79 21.42 9.41
CA GLU A 143 -25.76 22.25 8.75
C GLU A 143 -24.35 21.74 9.06
N PHE A 144 -24.12 21.25 10.29
CA PHE A 144 -22.87 20.60 10.65
C PHE A 144 -22.62 19.34 9.80
N LYS A 145 -23.65 18.51 9.57
CA LYS A 145 -23.55 17.35 8.68
C LYS A 145 -23.26 17.72 7.23
N ARG A 146 -23.79 18.83 6.71
CA ARG A 146 -23.51 19.30 5.34
C ARG A 146 -22.07 19.72 5.14
N PHE A 147 -21.45 20.32 6.16
CA PHE A 147 -20.02 20.61 6.16
C PHE A 147 -19.19 19.34 5.96
N PHE A 148 -19.47 18.26 6.71
CA PHE A 148 -18.71 17.01 6.59
C PHE A 148 -19.11 16.10 5.43
N ALA A 149 -20.28 16.31 4.83
CA ALA A 149 -20.61 15.74 3.54
C ALA A 149 -19.75 16.33 2.39
N GLY A 150 -18.90 17.32 2.70
CA GLY A 150 -18.04 17.99 1.73
C GLY A 150 -18.75 19.08 0.94
N GLU A 151 -19.99 19.46 1.31
CA GLU A 151 -20.76 20.50 0.60
C GLU A 151 -20.21 21.89 0.91
N THR A 152 -19.77 22.12 2.15
CA THR A 152 -19.26 23.44 2.60
C THR A 152 -17.86 23.38 3.20
N ALA A 153 -17.25 22.19 3.32
CA ALA A 153 -15.89 22.06 3.82
C ALA A 153 -14.87 22.73 2.88
N PRO A 154 -13.83 23.38 3.44
CA PRO A 154 -12.72 23.94 2.67
C PRO A 154 -12.10 22.94 1.70
N THR A 155 -12.00 23.37 0.44
CA THR A 155 -11.26 22.62 -0.58
C THR A 155 -9.76 22.89 -0.45
N LEU A 156 -8.94 21.84 -0.55
CA LEU A 156 -7.49 21.94 -0.67
C LEU A 156 -7.08 21.96 -2.14
N TYR A 157 -6.15 22.84 -2.47
CA TYR A 157 -5.56 22.99 -3.79
C TYR A 157 -4.06 22.72 -3.75
N LEU A 158 -3.56 21.95 -4.70
CA LEU A 158 -2.13 21.85 -4.99
C LEU A 158 -1.74 23.06 -5.85
N VAL A 159 -0.72 23.79 -5.42
CA VAL A 159 -0.20 24.96 -6.14
C VAL A 159 0.96 24.52 -7.03
N GLY A 160 0.71 24.49 -8.34
CA GLY A 160 1.71 24.20 -9.37
C GLY A 160 2.14 25.47 -10.12
N VAL A 161 3.10 25.29 -11.04
CA VAL A 161 3.64 26.38 -11.88
C VAL A 161 2.56 27.02 -12.76
N ASN A 162 1.58 26.23 -13.20
CA ASN A 162 0.49 26.64 -14.10
C ASN A 162 -0.80 27.05 -13.37
N GLY A 163 -0.77 27.15 -12.04
CA GLY A 163 -1.93 27.55 -11.23
C GLY A 163 -2.31 26.51 -10.17
N LYS A 164 -3.57 26.57 -9.73
CA LYS A 164 -4.10 25.75 -8.64
C LYS A 164 -4.85 24.54 -9.18
N THR A 165 -4.45 23.34 -8.77
CA THR A 165 -5.12 22.07 -9.07
C THR A 165 -6.00 21.68 -7.89
N LYS A 166 -7.29 21.49 -8.13
CA LYS A 166 -8.21 20.94 -7.13
C LYS A 166 -7.95 19.44 -6.94
N SER A 167 -8.15 18.92 -5.73
CA SER A 167 -8.07 17.49 -5.47
C SER A 167 -9.04 16.69 -6.35
N SER A 168 -8.61 15.52 -6.82
CA SER A 168 -9.46 14.60 -7.57
C SER A 168 -10.42 13.85 -6.66
N HIS A 169 -10.02 13.64 -5.40
CA HIS A 169 -10.82 13.00 -4.38
C HIS A 169 -10.48 13.57 -2.99
N SER A 170 -11.50 13.68 -2.14
CA SER A 170 -11.35 14.08 -0.74
C SER A 170 -12.36 13.31 0.10
N VAL A 171 -11.91 12.77 1.23
CA VAL A 171 -12.75 12.12 2.24
C VAL A 171 -12.55 12.87 3.56
N TRP A 172 -13.65 13.20 4.23
CA TRP A 172 -13.64 13.89 5.52
C TRP A 172 -14.03 12.91 6.63
N SER A 173 -13.34 12.99 7.77
CA SER A 173 -13.60 12.12 8.92
C SER A 173 -13.42 12.83 10.26
N GLY A 174 -13.98 12.23 11.32
CA GLY A 174 -13.81 12.68 12.69
C GLY A 174 -14.35 14.08 13.01
N PRO A 175 -15.58 14.45 12.62
CA PRO A 175 -16.13 15.74 13.00
C PRO A 175 -16.46 15.76 14.48
N SER A 176 -15.65 16.46 15.28
CA SER A 176 -16.07 16.78 16.63
C SER A 176 -16.75 18.13 16.64
N PHE A 177 -18.03 18.12 16.99
CA PHE A 177 -18.80 19.35 17.19
C PHE A 177 -18.21 20.21 18.30
N GLU A 178 -17.65 19.57 19.34
CA GLU A 178 -17.11 20.23 20.52
C GLU A 178 -15.76 20.88 20.23
N THR A 179 -14.87 20.20 19.51
CA THR A 179 -13.50 20.72 19.26
C THR A 179 -13.37 21.45 17.95
N ARG A 180 -14.35 21.32 17.04
CA ARG A 180 -14.34 21.83 15.65
C ARG A 180 -13.17 21.30 14.80
N VAL A 181 -12.46 20.28 15.28
CA VAL A 181 -11.36 19.63 14.54
C VAL A 181 -11.88 18.45 13.74
N TYR A 182 -11.33 18.27 12.55
CA TYR A 182 -11.62 17.16 11.65
C TYR A 182 -10.39 16.73 10.84
N SER A 183 -10.50 15.59 10.16
CA SER A 183 -9.47 15.03 9.28
C SER A 183 -9.92 14.98 7.83
N ILE A 184 -8.95 15.10 6.91
CA ILE A 184 -9.17 15.01 5.47
C ILE A 184 -8.12 14.09 4.85
N ASP A 185 -8.55 13.08 4.11
CA ASP A 185 -7.68 12.31 3.23
C ASP A 185 -7.92 12.77 1.78
N VAL A 186 -6.84 13.19 1.10
CA VAL A 186 -6.92 13.89 -0.17
C VAL A 186 -6.03 13.24 -1.22
N ILE A 187 -6.52 13.19 -2.45
CA ILE A 187 -5.81 12.65 -3.62
C ILE A 187 -5.64 13.73 -4.69
N PHE A 188 -4.44 13.86 -5.23
CA PHE A 188 -4.11 14.68 -6.39
C PHE A 188 -3.50 13.81 -7.49
N ASN A 189 -3.90 14.06 -8.73
CA ASN A 189 -3.20 13.53 -9.90
C ASN A 189 -2.10 14.54 -10.28
N LEU A 190 -0.89 14.05 -10.39
CA LEU A 190 0.31 14.81 -10.75
C LEU A 190 0.65 14.56 -12.22
N ASP A 191 1.07 15.61 -12.91
CA ASP A 191 1.75 15.47 -14.19
C ASP A 191 3.16 14.89 -13.98
N GLU A 192 3.72 14.21 -14.98
CA GLU A 192 5.01 13.51 -14.86
C GLU A 192 6.15 14.42 -14.36
N GLU A 193 6.15 15.69 -14.79
CA GLU A 193 7.12 16.70 -14.38
C GLU A 193 6.97 17.13 -12.91
N SER A 194 5.79 16.97 -12.33
CA SER A 194 5.51 17.36 -10.94
C SER A 194 5.89 16.29 -9.92
N ILE A 195 6.04 15.03 -10.34
CA ILE A 195 6.35 13.89 -9.48
C ILE A 195 7.74 13.99 -8.84
N ILE A 196 8.67 14.64 -9.56
CA ILE A 196 10.06 14.80 -9.11
C ILE A 196 10.27 15.98 -8.17
N ASN A 197 9.20 16.73 -7.86
CA ASN A 197 9.32 17.88 -6.96
C ASN A 197 9.65 17.40 -5.53
N GLU A 198 10.65 18.02 -4.92
CA GLU A 198 10.97 17.80 -3.51
C GLU A 198 10.04 18.58 -2.58
N VAL A 199 9.45 19.68 -3.08
CA VAL A 199 8.58 20.55 -2.29
C VAL A 199 7.22 20.67 -2.98
N TYR A 200 6.17 20.35 -2.24
CA TYR A 200 4.78 20.53 -2.66
C TYR A 200 4.13 21.64 -1.83
N LYS A 201 3.36 22.49 -2.51
CA LYS A 201 2.75 23.68 -1.92
C LYS A 201 1.23 23.57 -2.03
N PHE A 202 0.52 23.92 -0.97
CA PHE A 202 -0.93 23.83 -0.91
C PHE A 202 -1.55 25.11 -0.38
N GLU A 203 -2.74 25.40 -0.89
CA GLU A 203 -3.64 26.41 -0.35
C GLU A 203 -4.98 25.76 -0.02
N MET A 204 -5.53 26.09 1.14
CA MET A 204 -6.86 25.66 1.54
C MET A 204 -7.81 26.86 1.50
N ALA A 205 -8.99 26.68 0.91
CA ALA A 205 -10.00 27.75 0.85
C ALA A 205 -10.32 28.27 2.25
N GLY A 206 -10.33 29.59 2.45
CA GLY A 206 -10.54 30.20 3.77
C GLY A 206 -9.29 30.26 4.67
N PHE A 207 -8.23 29.51 4.36
CA PHE A 207 -6.97 29.53 5.12
C PHE A 207 -5.90 30.38 4.42
N ASN A 208 -5.62 31.55 4.96
CA ASN A 208 -4.76 32.56 4.31
C ASN A 208 -3.25 32.32 4.49
N LYS A 209 -2.83 31.06 4.67
CA LYS A 209 -1.43 30.65 4.80
C LYS A 209 -1.12 29.54 3.81
N LEU A 210 0.03 29.65 3.17
CA LEU A 210 0.58 28.62 2.30
C LEU A 210 1.11 27.46 3.15
N ILE A 211 0.78 26.23 2.75
CA ILE A 211 1.27 25.01 3.39
C ILE A 211 2.33 24.39 2.48
N GLU A 212 3.55 24.23 2.97
CA GLU A 212 4.65 23.64 2.19
C GLU A 212 5.11 22.35 2.88
N ILE A 213 5.18 21.26 2.12
CA ILE A 213 5.73 19.99 2.58
C ILE A 213 6.95 19.61 1.76
N THR A 214 7.91 19.00 2.43
CA THR A 214 9.10 18.43 1.78
C THR A 214 8.95 16.93 1.72
N MET A 215 9.08 16.39 0.52
CA MET A 215 9.04 14.96 0.24
C MET A 215 10.39 14.49 -0.24
N SER A 216 10.78 13.31 0.19
CA SER A 216 12.00 12.65 -0.27
C SER A 216 11.64 11.60 -1.31
N SER A 217 12.37 11.62 -2.42
CA SER A 217 12.27 10.59 -3.44
C SER A 217 12.66 9.23 -2.86
N VAL A 218 11.82 8.23 -3.10
CA VAL A 218 12.08 6.85 -2.72
C VAL A 218 12.80 6.20 -3.88
N ASN A 219 14.13 6.30 -3.89
CA ASN A 219 14.98 5.55 -4.82
C ASN A 219 15.27 4.16 -4.24
N SER A 220 15.08 3.11 -5.04
CA SER A 220 15.20 1.71 -4.63
C SER A 220 16.53 1.37 -3.93
N GLY A 221 16.49 0.55 -2.86
CA GLY A 221 17.69 -0.03 -2.24
C GLY A 221 17.78 -0.08 -0.71
N THR A 222 16.72 0.27 0.01
CA THR A 222 16.61 0.07 1.48
C THR A 222 15.74 -1.12 1.79
N ASP A 223 16.11 -1.94 2.78
CA ASP A 223 15.13 -2.82 3.43
C ASP A 223 14.04 -1.89 4.01
N PRO A 224 12.74 -2.15 3.83
CA PRO A 224 11.69 -1.33 4.43
C PRO A 224 11.89 -1.16 5.95
N GLU A 225 12.46 -2.16 6.62
CA GLU A 225 12.86 -2.15 8.04
C GLU A 225 14.00 -1.16 8.38
N SER A 226 14.66 -0.60 7.38
CA SER A 226 15.66 0.47 7.52
C SER A 226 15.06 1.87 7.44
N VAL A 227 13.81 2.01 6.96
CA VAL A 227 12.97 3.18 7.22
C VAL A 227 12.47 3.06 8.65
N SER A 228 12.68 4.09 9.46
CA SER A 228 12.25 4.04 10.86
C SER A 228 10.75 3.77 10.95
N ASN A 229 10.35 2.90 11.88
CA ASN A 229 8.96 2.60 12.20
C ASN A 229 8.13 2.01 11.04
N VAL A 230 8.74 1.20 10.17
CA VAL A 230 8.04 0.50 9.06
C VAL A 230 8.12 -1.01 9.24
N ALA A 231 7.06 -1.71 8.82
CA ALA A 231 7.07 -3.16 8.63
C ALA A 231 6.42 -3.53 7.29
N VAL A 232 6.91 -4.61 6.69
CA VAL A 232 6.26 -5.24 5.53
C VAL A 232 5.58 -6.51 5.97
N ILE A 233 4.28 -6.57 5.72
CA ILE A 233 3.38 -7.63 6.14
C ILE A 233 2.74 -8.19 4.88
N ASP A 234 3.27 -9.31 4.41
CA ASP A 234 2.95 -9.85 3.08
C ASP A 234 3.23 -8.79 2.00
N ASN A 235 2.23 -8.39 1.21
CA ASN A 235 2.33 -7.32 0.21
C ASN A 235 1.92 -5.93 0.74
N ILE A 236 1.65 -5.79 2.05
CA ILE A 236 1.22 -4.52 2.67
C ILE A 236 2.40 -3.90 3.41
N MET A 237 2.76 -2.67 3.04
CA MET A 237 3.72 -1.85 3.79
C MET A 237 2.98 -1.04 4.84
N VAL A 238 3.39 -1.15 6.09
CA VAL A 238 2.78 -0.48 7.24
C VAL A 238 3.77 0.50 7.85
N PHE A 239 3.35 1.75 7.99
CA PHE A 239 4.13 2.82 8.59
C PHE A 239 3.52 3.20 9.94
N ALA A 240 4.36 3.36 10.95
CA ALA A 240 3.99 3.83 12.28
C ALA A 240 4.67 5.18 12.54
N ASN A 241 4.05 6.27 12.09
CA ASN A 241 4.58 7.59 12.39
C ASN A 241 4.35 7.89 13.87
N ILE A 242 5.39 8.31 14.60
CA ILE A 242 5.30 8.54 16.03
C ILE A 242 5.51 10.02 16.38
N SER A 243 4.76 10.48 17.36
CA SER A 243 5.00 11.75 18.05
C SER A 243 4.98 11.50 19.55
N ARG A 244 5.86 12.17 20.29
CA ARG A 244 5.92 12.08 21.75
C ARG A 244 5.88 13.45 22.38
N GLY A 245 5.08 13.57 23.43
CA GLY A 245 5.07 14.74 24.29
C GLY A 245 4.11 14.57 25.46
N ASN A 246 4.43 15.20 26.59
CA ASN A 246 3.60 15.21 27.80
C ASN A 246 3.28 13.79 28.34
N GLY A 247 4.19 12.82 28.17
CA GLY A 247 3.97 11.43 28.59
C GLY A 247 2.95 10.67 27.73
N ILE A 248 2.66 11.17 26.53
CA ILE A 248 1.80 10.53 25.55
C ILE A 248 2.66 10.18 24.32
N LEU A 249 2.56 8.93 23.89
CA LEU A 249 3.01 8.48 22.58
C LEU A 249 1.80 8.44 21.65
N GLU A 250 1.80 9.27 20.62
CA GLU A 250 0.90 9.15 19.47
C GLU A 250 1.58 8.28 18.42
N VAL A 251 0.86 7.29 17.90
CA VAL A 251 1.26 6.45 16.77
C VAL A 251 0.19 6.54 15.69
N LEU A 252 0.52 7.14 14.56
CA LEU A 252 -0.32 7.12 13.37
C LEU A 252 0.08 5.94 12.48
N LEU A 253 -0.84 4.99 12.33
CA LEU A 253 -0.70 3.90 11.38
C LEU A 253 -1.22 4.30 10.01
N SER A 254 -0.41 4.08 8.99
CA SER A 254 -0.80 4.16 7.59
C SER A 254 -0.25 2.97 6.82
N SER A 255 -0.81 2.73 5.63
CA SER A 255 -0.37 1.62 4.79
C SER A 255 -0.31 1.98 3.32
N VAL A 256 0.59 1.30 2.62
CA VAL A 256 0.57 1.22 1.16
C VAL A 256 0.46 -0.25 0.78
N ALA A 257 -0.49 -0.56 -0.09
CA ALA A 257 -0.77 -1.91 -0.55
C ALA A 257 -1.16 -1.90 -2.03
N PRO A 258 -1.08 -3.06 -2.71
CA PRO A 258 -1.64 -3.26 -4.04
C PRO A 258 -3.14 -2.89 -4.13
N GLU A 259 -3.62 -2.60 -5.33
CA GLU A 259 -4.98 -2.11 -5.59
C GLU A 259 -6.08 -3.09 -5.15
N GLU A 260 -5.77 -4.40 -5.09
CA GLU A 260 -6.73 -5.39 -4.59
C GLU A 260 -7.05 -5.22 -3.10
N TYR A 261 -6.17 -4.58 -2.31
CA TYR A 261 -6.40 -4.32 -0.88
C TYR A 261 -7.07 -2.96 -0.69
N ASN A 262 -8.37 -2.98 -0.47
CA ASN A 262 -9.18 -1.80 -0.24
C ASN A 262 -9.41 -1.56 1.25
N ASP A 263 -9.65 -0.31 1.64
CA ASP A 263 -10.14 0.05 2.98
C ASP A 263 -9.32 -0.54 4.15
N ILE A 264 -7.98 -0.57 4.01
CA ILE A 264 -7.08 -1.13 5.02
C ILE A 264 -7.23 -0.39 6.35
N ARG A 265 -7.39 -1.16 7.44
CA ARG A 265 -7.48 -0.66 8.80
C ARG A 265 -6.81 -1.62 9.79
N PHE A 266 -6.39 -1.08 10.92
CA PHE A 266 -5.72 -1.84 11.99
C PHE A 266 -6.57 -1.88 13.26
N HIS A 267 -7.39 -0.84 13.46
CA HIS A 267 -8.30 -0.71 14.59
C HIS A 267 -9.44 -1.72 14.49
N LEU A 268 -9.83 -2.25 15.65
CA LEU A 268 -10.96 -3.15 15.83
C LEU A 268 -12.11 -2.38 16.49
N PHE A 269 -13.29 -2.47 15.90
CA PHE A 269 -14.51 -2.04 16.56
C PHE A 269 -14.93 -3.05 17.63
N ASP A 270 -15.75 -2.62 18.59
CA ASP A 270 -16.19 -3.45 19.73
C ASP A 270 -16.82 -4.79 19.31
N HIS A 271 -17.59 -4.80 18.22
CA HIS A 271 -18.23 -6.01 17.70
C HIS A 271 -17.23 -6.97 17.05
N GLU A 272 -16.08 -6.48 16.60
CA GLU A 272 -15.01 -7.27 15.97
C GLU A 272 -14.00 -7.77 16.99
N ALA A 273 -13.84 -7.05 18.10
CA ALA A 273 -12.94 -7.45 19.20
C ALA A 273 -13.24 -8.86 19.73
N GLN A 274 -14.45 -9.37 19.53
CA GLN A 274 -14.83 -10.74 19.88
C GLN A 274 -14.12 -11.81 19.03
N LEU A 275 -13.70 -11.46 17.81
CA LEU A 275 -12.98 -12.36 16.91
C LEU A 275 -11.46 -12.38 17.12
N PHE A 276 -10.91 -11.37 17.79
CA PHE A 276 -9.48 -11.19 17.94
C PHE A 276 -9.09 -11.16 19.42
N ASN A 277 -8.14 -12.03 19.79
CA ASN A 277 -7.70 -12.15 21.18
C ASN A 277 -7.03 -10.87 21.73
N ASN A 278 -6.52 -9.99 20.86
CA ASN A 278 -5.87 -8.74 21.25
C ASN A 278 -6.01 -7.69 20.15
N GLY A 279 -6.13 -6.41 20.54
CA GLY A 279 -5.92 -5.27 19.67
C GLY A 279 -4.45 -4.83 19.60
N ILE A 280 -4.21 -3.74 18.88
CA ILE A 280 -2.88 -3.12 18.77
C ILE A 280 -2.38 -2.71 20.15
N LYS A 281 -1.08 -2.90 20.40
CA LYS A 281 -0.44 -2.56 21.67
C LYS A 281 1.01 -2.15 21.48
N VAL A 282 1.57 -1.46 22.47
CA VAL A 282 3.01 -1.18 22.55
C VAL A 282 3.60 -1.99 23.68
N ILE A 283 4.80 -2.54 23.46
CA ILE A 283 5.59 -3.25 24.47
C ILE A 283 6.94 -2.54 24.62
N ASP A 284 7.39 -2.29 25.84
CA ASP A 284 8.72 -1.73 26.09
C ASP A 284 9.82 -2.80 26.26
N GLU A 285 11.04 -2.37 26.57
CA GLU A 285 12.18 -3.28 26.77
C GLU A 285 12.06 -4.18 28.02
N ASP A 286 11.29 -3.75 29.03
CA ASP A 286 11.02 -4.50 30.26
C ASP A 286 9.83 -5.46 30.11
N GLY A 287 9.13 -5.41 28.96
CA GLY A 287 7.97 -6.25 28.66
C GLY A 287 6.64 -5.68 29.18
N MET A 288 6.60 -4.42 29.64
CA MET A 288 5.34 -3.76 30.01
C MET A 288 4.49 -3.52 28.77
N ILE A 289 3.19 -3.78 28.90
CA ILE A 289 2.21 -3.67 27.82
C ILE A 289 1.39 -2.39 28.00
N TYR A 290 1.32 -1.60 26.93
CA TYR A 290 0.52 -0.39 26.84
C TYR A 290 -0.57 -0.57 25.77
N MET A 291 -1.82 -0.37 26.17
CA MET A 291 -2.98 -0.40 25.27
C MET A 291 -3.31 1.02 24.79
N PRO A 292 -3.89 1.17 23.59
CA PRO A 292 -4.34 2.47 23.11
C PRO A 292 -5.46 3.02 24.01
N ASP A 293 -5.41 4.33 24.26
CA ASP A 293 -6.39 5.08 25.02
C ASP A 293 -7.41 5.69 24.05
N GLU A 294 -8.55 5.01 23.94
CA GLU A 294 -9.62 5.39 23.01
C GLU A 294 -10.27 6.72 23.38
N LYS A 295 -10.42 7.00 24.68
CA LYS A 295 -10.96 8.29 25.14
C LYS A 295 -10.01 9.43 24.77
N LEU A 296 -8.71 9.21 24.92
CA LEU A 296 -7.71 10.19 24.52
C LEU A 296 -7.69 10.38 22.99
N ARG A 297 -7.91 9.31 22.20
CA ARG A 297 -8.09 9.42 20.74
C ARG A 297 -9.29 10.30 20.40
N GLU A 298 -10.44 10.01 20.99
CA GLU A 298 -11.69 10.75 20.79
C GLU A 298 -11.53 12.23 21.19
N ASN A 299 -11.00 12.49 22.38
CA ASN A 299 -10.74 13.86 22.87
C ASN A 299 -9.78 14.64 21.96
N ASN A 300 -8.82 13.96 21.34
CA ASN A 300 -7.88 14.57 20.39
C ASN A 300 -8.39 14.60 18.95
N ASN A 301 -9.59 14.07 18.67
CA ASN A 301 -10.15 13.93 17.32
C ASN A 301 -9.18 13.17 16.41
N GLY A 302 -8.53 12.15 16.96
CA GLY A 302 -7.68 11.25 16.20
C GLY A 302 -8.54 10.43 15.25
N ASN A 303 -8.07 10.25 14.01
CA ASN A 303 -8.70 9.28 13.11
C ASN A 303 -8.53 7.85 13.65
N ILE A 304 -9.21 6.89 13.04
CA ILE A 304 -9.18 5.47 13.46
C ILE A 304 -7.76 4.86 13.38
N GLY A 305 -6.87 5.43 12.56
CA GLY A 305 -5.45 5.05 12.50
C GLY A 305 -4.55 5.73 13.54
N SER A 306 -5.04 6.73 14.28
CA SER A 306 -4.28 7.47 15.30
C SER A 306 -4.46 6.82 16.66
N LEU A 307 -3.40 6.21 17.17
CA LEU A 307 -3.38 5.50 18.44
C LEU A 307 -2.64 6.33 19.48
N TYR A 308 -3.21 6.46 20.67
CA TYR A 308 -2.61 7.22 21.76
C TYR A 308 -2.26 6.29 22.91
N PHE A 309 -1.04 6.37 23.43
CA PHE A 309 -0.58 5.53 24.54
C PHE A 309 -0.05 6.41 25.66
N ASN A 310 -0.49 6.14 26.90
CA ASN A 310 0.04 6.79 28.10
C ASN A 310 1.40 6.17 28.46
N ILE A 311 2.48 6.66 27.84
CA ILE A 311 3.85 6.16 27.99
C ILE A 311 4.78 7.32 28.36
N PRO A 312 5.44 7.28 29.53
CA PRO A 312 6.38 8.33 29.93
C PRO A 312 7.53 8.51 28.92
N ASP A 313 7.93 9.76 28.67
CA ASP A 313 8.94 10.13 27.66
C ASP A 313 10.29 9.39 27.83
N LYS A 314 10.63 9.02 29.06
CA LYS A 314 11.87 8.31 29.42
C LYS A 314 11.91 6.84 28.97
N VAL A 315 10.77 6.23 28.64
CA VAL A 315 10.68 4.81 28.27
C VAL A 315 11.19 4.62 26.84
N LYS A 316 12.16 3.72 26.65
CA LYS A 316 12.82 3.44 25.37
C LYS A 316 12.55 2.01 24.89
N GLY A 317 13.04 1.68 23.70
CA GLY A 317 12.95 0.33 23.14
C GLY A 317 11.53 -0.11 22.81
N LEU A 318 10.64 0.84 22.49
CA LEU A 318 9.23 0.56 22.26
C LEU A 318 9.03 -0.24 20.98
N LYS A 319 8.13 -1.21 21.05
CA LYS A 319 7.73 -2.09 19.96
C LYS A 319 6.22 -2.03 19.81
N LEU A 320 5.74 -1.56 18.66
CA LEU A 320 4.33 -1.68 18.31
C LEU A 320 4.05 -3.10 17.85
N VAL A 321 3.02 -3.71 18.41
CA VAL A 321 2.52 -5.02 18.02
C VAL A 321 1.22 -4.82 17.27
N VAL A 322 1.24 -5.18 15.99
CA VAL A 322 0.07 -5.20 15.10
C VAL A 322 -0.42 -6.65 15.04
N PRO A 323 -1.56 -7.00 15.67
CA PRO A 323 -2.03 -8.37 15.71
C PRO A 323 -2.89 -8.74 14.49
N GLN A 324 -3.45 -7.74 13.81
CA GLN A 324 -4.29 -7.94 12.64
C GLN A 324 -4.22 -6.75 11.68
N ILE A 325 -4.45 -7.04 10.40
CA ILE A 325 -4.75 -6.05 9.37
C ILE A 325 -6.08 -6.45 8.74
N LEU A 326 -7.02 -5.51 8.69
CA LEU A 326 -8.36 -5.70 8.16
C LEU A 326 -8.44 -4.95 6.84
N TYR A 327 -9.03 -5.56 5.82
CA TYR A 327 -9.13 -4.95 4.49
C TYR A 327 -10.24 -5.60 3.67
N ASN A 328 -10.60 -4.97 2.57
CA ASN A 328 -11.65 -5.42 1.67
C ASN A 328 -11.05 -5.82 0.31
N LYS A 329 -11.60 -6.88 -0.31
CA LYS A 329 -11.41 -7.15 -1.75
C LYS A 329 -12.78 -7.06 -2.43
N ARG A 330 -12.84 -6.45 -3.61
CA ARG A 330 -14.08 -6.23 -4.37
C ARG A 330 -14.12 -7.15 -5.60
N ASN A 331 -15.24 -7.80 -5.84
CA ASN A 331 -15.48 -8.60 -7.06
C ASN A 331 -16.66 -8.04 -7.84
N TYR A 332 -16.37 -7.11 -8.76
CA TYR A 332 -17.38 -6.43 -9.58
C TYR A 332 -17.34 -6.85 -11.06
N GLU A 333 -16.21 -7.34 -11.55
CA GLU A 333 -16.07 -7.71 -12.96
C GLU A 333 -16.78 -9.02 -13.31
N ASN A 334 -16.96 -9.92 -12.33
CA ASN A 334 -17.48 -11.28 -12.53
C ASN A 334 -18.64 -11.63 -11.58
N GLY A 335 -19.55 -10.70 -11.35
CA GLY A 335 -20.72 -10.92 -10.49
C GLY A 335 -21.60 -12.11 -10.91
N ILE A 336 -22.36 -12.64 -9.95
CA ILE A 336 -23.19 -13.84 -10.14
C ILE A 336 -24.59 -13.44 -10.61
N LYS A 337 -24.96 -13.84 -11.83
CA LYS A 337 -26.31 -13.66 -12.37
C LYS A 337 -27.23 -14.80 -11.95
N ILE A 338 -28.32 -14.49 -11.26
CA ILE A 338 -29.35 -15.46 -10.89
C ILE A 338 -30.76 -14.92 -11.17
N SER A 339 -31.71 -15.81 -11.49
CA SER A 339 -33.12 -15.51 -11.23
C SER A 339 -33.36 -15.35 -9.73
N MET A 340 -34.22 -14.41 -9.37
CA MET A 340 -34.61 -14.14 -8.00
C MET A 340 -35.22 -15.41 -7.36
N PRO A 341 -34.80 -15.82 -6.15
CA PRO A 341 -35.47 -16.89 -5.42
C PRO A 341 -36.91 -16.50 -5.08
N LYS A 342 -37.79 -17.49 -4.94
CA LYS A 342 -39.13 -17.26 -4.39
C LYS A 342 -39.07 -17.34 -2.87
N ILE A 343 -40.03 -16.71 -2.19
CA ILE A 343 -40.25 -16.91 -0.75
C ILE A 343 -40.32 -18.43 -0.46
N GLU A 344 -39.67 -18.86 0.62
CA GLU A 344 -39.55 -20.26 1.06
C GLU A 344 -38.79 -21.20 0.09
N HIS A 345 -38.22 -20.68 -0.99
CA HIS A 345 -37.46 -21.49 -1.95
C HIS A 345 -35.99 -21.11 -1.95
N GLU A 346 -35.15 -22.05 -1.53
CA GLU A 346 -33.71 -21.93 -1.65
C GLU A 346 -33.25 -22.21 -3.10
N LYS A 347 -32.34 -21.37 -3.58
CA LYS A 347 -31.68 -21.53 -4.86
C LYS A 347 -30.21 -21.85 -4.65
N LYS A 348 -29.78 -23.02 -5.11
CA LYS A 348 -28.36 -23.40 -5.14
C LYS A 348 -27.60 -22.61 -6.20
N ILE A 349 -26.47 -22.06 -5.80
CA ILE A 349 -25.57 -21.26 -6.64
C ILE A 349 -24.26 -22.03 -6.88
N ASN A 350 -23.58 -22.44 -5.80
CA ASN A 350 -22.29 -23.15 -5.83
C ASN A 350 -21.26 -22.52 -6.78
N LYS A 351 -21.09 -21.20 -6.68
CA LYS A 351 -20.13 -20.44 -7.50
C LYS A 351 -18.96 -20.00 -6.64
N LYS A 352 -17.76 -20.25 -7.15
CA LYS A 352 -16.54 -19.73 -6.56
C LYS A 352 -16.35 -18.27 -6.99
N LEU A 353 -16.04 -17.39 -6.04
CA LEU A 353 -15.60 -16.04 -6.35
C LEU A 353 -14.15 -16.09 -6.85
N ASP A 354 -13.89 -15.36 -7.93
CA ASP A 354 -12.55 -15.18 -8.46
C ASP A 354 -11.88 -14.01 -7.72
N LEU A 355 -11.33 -14.32 -6.54
CA LEU A 355 -10.61 -13.36 -5.70
C LEU A 355 -9.21 -13.94 -5.38
N PRO A 356 -8.12 -13.17 -5.53
CA PRO A 356 -6.78 -13.64 -5.21
C PRO A 356 -6.66 -14.07 -3.74
N GLY A 357 -6.05 -15.22 -3.49
CA GLY A 357 -5.66 -15.69 -2.16
C GLY A 357 -6.73 -16.46 -1.35
N SER A 358 -8.00 -16.39 -1.73
CA SER A 358 -9.10 -17.01 -0.97
C SER A 358 -10.13 -17.72 -1.84
N ASN A 359 -10.54 -18.92 -1.42
CA ASN A 359 -11.53 -19.74 -2.13
C ASN A 359 -12.91 -19.57 -1.51
N ILE A 360 -13.61 -18.49 -1.87
CA ILE A 360 -14.98 -18.23 -1.39
C ILE A 360 -15.98 -18.89 -2.31
N ILE A 361 -16.92 -19.61 -1.74
CA ILE A 361 -18.01 -20.30 -2.42
C ILE A 361 -19.31 -19.64 -1.98
N ILE A 362 -20.04 -19.06 -2.94
CA ILE A 362 -21.42 -18.64 -2.76
C ILE A 362 -22.29 -19.89 -2.94
N GLU A 363 -22.88 -20.35 -1.85
CA GLU A 363 -23.55 -21.65 -1.75
C GLU A 363 -25.00 -21.54 -2.22
N THR A 364 -25.78 -20.68 -1.57
CA THR A 364 -27.23 -20.58 -1.74
C THR A 364 -27.73 -19.14 -1.69
N ALA A 365 -28.90 -18.91 -2.28
CA ALA A 365 -29.68 -17.69 -2.14
C ALA A 365 -31.14 -18.03 -1.82
N SER A 366 -31.74 -17.29 -0.90
CA SER A 366 -33.16 -17.44 -0.51
C SER A 366 -33.78 -16.09 -0.17
N VAL A 367 -35.11 -16.01 -0.16
CA VAL A 367 -35.81 -14.83 0.36
C VAL A 367 -36.28 -15.13 1.78
N VAL A 368 -35.84 -14.29 2.72
CA VAL A 368 -36.28 -14.30 4.11
C VAL A 368 -37.43 -13.29 4.24
N PRO A 369 -38.63 -13.74 4.63
CA PRO A 369 -39.80 -12.87 4.66
C PRO A 369 -39.74 -11.87 5.82
N VAL A 370 -40.46 -10.77 5.66
CA VAL A 370 -40.69 -9.77 6.71
C VAL A 370 -41.12 -10.41 8.04
N GLY A 371 -40.56 -9.93 9.15
CA GLY A 371 -40.86 -10.42 10.50
C GLY A 371 -40.18 -11.73 10.90
N ASP A 372 -39.39 -12.36 10.01
CA ASP A 372 -38.66 -13.58 10.35
C ASP A 372 -37.66 -13.34 11.51
N PRO A 373 -37.58 -14.25 12.52
CA PRO A 373 -36.66 -14.12 13.64
C PRO A 373 -35.17 -14.04 13.27
N LEU A 374 -34.78 -14.51 12.09
CA LEU A 374 -33.42 -14.42 11.57
C LEU A 374 -33.02 -12.98 11.22
N LEU A 375 -33.99 -12.11 10.91
CA LEU A 375 -33.72 -10.74 10.48
C LEU A 375 -33.26 -9.88 11.67
N PRO A 376 -32.17 -9.10 11.53
CA PRO A 376 -31.82 -8.06 12.49
C PRO A 376 -32.96 -7.04 12.61
N ASP A 377 -33.05 -6.34 13.75
CA ASP A 377 -34.17 -5.44 14.04
C ASP A 377 -34.43 -4.39 12.94
N GLY A 378 -33.37 -3.81 12.35
CA GLY A 378 -33.48 -2.85 11.24
C GLY A 378 -33.95 -3.43 9.91
N PHE A 379 -34.06 -4.75 9.79
CA PHE A 379 -34.48 -5.46 8.58
C PHE A 379 -35.83 -6.17 8.73
N LYS A 380 -36.36 -6.26 9.96
CA LYS A 380 -37.62 -6.99 10.25
C LYS A 380 -38.85 -6.44 9.53
N GLU A 381 -38.77 -5.23 8.98
CA GLU A 381 -39.85 -4.57 8.23
C GLU A 381 -39.82 -4.85 6.72
N PHE A 382 -38.80 -5.58 6.24
CA PHE A 382 -38.60 -5.83 4.80
C PHE A 382 -38.39 -7.31 4.50
N ASP A 383 -38.89 -7.75 3.33
CA ASP A 383 -38.38 -8.98 2.73
C ASP A 383 -36.92 -8.79 2.35
N CYS A 384 -36.09 -9.80 2.57
CA CYS A 384 -34.65 -9.69 2.33
C CYS A 384 -34.11 -10.87 1.52
N LEU A 385 -33.15 -10.60 0.65
CA LEU A 385 -32.34 -11.61 -0.01
C LEU A 385 -31.27 -12.09 0.97
N ARG A 386 -31.31 -13.37 1.33
CA ARG A 386 -30.25 -14.04 2.08
C ARG A 386 -29.28 -14.72 1.11
N ILE A 387 -27.98 -14.53 1.33
CA ILE A 387 -26.91 -15.24 0.66
C ILE A 387 -26.10 -16.00 1.69
N ASP A 388 -25.96 -17.31 1.50
CA ASP A 388 -25.05 -18.13 2.32
C ASP A 388 -23.74 -18.34 1.56
N ALA A 389 -22.64 -18.19 2.28
CA ALA A 389 -21.31 -18.37 1.71
C ALA A 389 -20.38 -19.07 2.70
N GLY A 390 -19.38 -19.73 2.15
CA GLY A 390 -18.29 -20.32 2.89
C GLY A 390 -16.95 -20.04 2.24
N ALA A 391 -15.89 -20.07 3.02
CA ALA A 391 -14.52 -20.00 2.53
C ALA A 391 -13.75 -21.27 2.88
N VAL A 392 -12.94 -21.73 1.93
CA VAL A 392 -11.89 -22.69 2.23
C VAL A 392 -10.61 -21.88 2.42
N VAL A 393 -10.11 -21.87 3.65
CA VAL A 393 -8.82 -21.26 4.00
C VAL A 393 -7.76 -21.88 3.09
N GLY A 394 -7.13 -21.04 2.26
CA GLY A 394 -6.04 -21.47 1.39
C GLY A 394 -4.80 -21.87 2.18
N ASP A 395 -3.74 -22.27 1.48
CA ASP A 395 -2.48 -22.69 2.12
C ASP A 395 -1.83 -21.57 2.97
N ASN A 396 -2.18 -20.30 2.72
CA ASN A 396 -1.77 -19.16 3.52
C ASN A 396 -2.68 -18.99 4.76
N LYS A 397 -2.37 -19.74 5.83
CA LYS A 397 -3.15 -19.81 7.09
C LYS A 397 -3.34 -18.50 7.87
N ARG A 398 -2.84 -17.37 7.36
CA ARG A 398 -2.90 -16.06 8.04
C ARG A 398 -4.06 -15.19 7.57
N GLU A 399 -4.66 -15.46 6.41
CA GLU A 399 -5.80 -14.73 5.89
C GLU A 399 -7.10 -15.46 6.27
N MET A 400 -8.07 -14.70 6.77
CA MET A 400 -9.38 -15.17 7.21
C MET A 400 -10.46 -14.29 6.59
N VAL A 401 -11.52 -14.89 6.07
CA VAL A 401 -12.70 -14.13 5.63
C VAL A 401 -13.50 -13.74 6.87
N LEU A 402 -13.81 -12.45 6.99
CA LEU A 402 -14.66 -11.93 8.06
C LEU A 402 -16.12 -11.90 7.67
N ARG A 403 -16.45 -11.50 6.44
CA ARG A 403 -17.82 -11.52 5.93
C ARG A 403 -17.85 -11.26 4.44
N VAL A 404 -18.98 -11.65 3.83
CA VAL A 404 -19.27 -11.44 2.41
C VAL A 404 -20.52 -10.56 2.31
N ILE A 405 -20.36 -9.35 1.77
CA ILE A 405 -21.40 -8.33 1.67
C ILE A 405 -21.90 -8.27 0.22
N PRO A 406 -23.18 -8.57 -0.06
CA PRO A 406 -23.73 -8.50 -1.40
C PRO A 406 -23.96 -7.05 -1.81
N ARG A 407 -23.72 -6.77 -3.08
CA ARG A 407 -24.23 -5.61 -3.82
C ARG A 407 -25.09 -6.10 -4.96
N VAL A 408 -26.39 -5.86 -4.84
CA VAL A 408 -27.39 -6.28 -5.81
C VAL A 408 -27.56 -5.21 -6.87
N GLU A 409 -27.59 -5.65 -8.11
CA GLU A 409 -27.97 -4.86 -9.27
C GLU A 409 -29.17 -5.49 -9.97
N VAL A 410 -30.07 -4.64 -10.45
CA VAL A 410 -31.32 -5.03 -11.10
C VAL A 410 -31.31 -4.65 -12.59
N PRO A 411 -31.96 -5.42 -13.48
CA PRO A 411 -32.05 -5.09 -14.89
C PRO A 411 -32.73 -3.73 -15.10
N ASP A 412 -32.14 -2.89 -15.96
CA ASP A 412 -32.61 -1.52 -16.21
C ASP A 412 -33.56 -1.38 -17.41
N GLY A 413 -34.03 -2.51 -17.95
CA GLY A 413 -34.85 -2.57 -19.16
C GLY A 413 -34.06 -2.58 -20.46
N SER A 414 -32.75 -2.32 -20.41
CA SER A 414 -31.79 -2.56 -21.49
C SER A 414 -31.02 -3.88 -21.26
N PHE A 415 -29.95 -4.13 -22.01
CA PHE A 415 -29.07 -5.29 -21.75
C PHE A 415 -28.18 -5.11 -20.49
N GLY A 416 -28.34 -4.00 -19.75
CA GLY A 416 -27.57 -3.64 -18.57
C GLY A 416 -28.19 -4.03 -17.23
N TYR A 417 -27.40 -3.78 -16.18
CA TYR A 417 -27.79 -3.88 -14.78
C TYR A 417 -27.41 -2.55 -14.10
N ASN A 418 -28.27 -2.06 -13.20
CA ASN A 418 -28.02 -0.84 -12.45
C ASN A 418 -28.06 -1.11 -10.95
N SER A 419 -27.22 -0.39 -10.23
CA SER A 419 -27.28 -0.32 -8.77
C SER A 419 -28.64 0.23 -8.32
N THR A 420 -29.18 -0.36 -7.27
CA THR A 420 -30.43 0.07 -6.63
C THR A 420 -30.14 0.54 -5.21
N SER A 421 -31.06 1.31 -4.62
CA SER A 421 -31.02 1.60 -3.20
C SER A 421 -31.12 0.28 -2.44
N GLN A 422 -30.15 0.03 -1.56
CA GLN A 422 -30.06 -1.22 -0.82
C GLN A 422 -29.41 -1.01 0.54
N SER A 423 -29.74 -1.90 1.46
CA SER A 423 -29.11 -2.03 2.76
C SER A 423 -28.71 -3.49 2.95
N SER A 424 -27.50 -3.72 3.45
CA SER A 424 -26.96 -5.06 3.67
C SER A 424 -26.50 -5.24 5.11
N TYR A 425 -26.84 -6.37 5.69
CA TYR A 425 -26.30 -6.89 6.93
C TYR A 425 -25.51 -8.16 6.63
N ALA A 426 -24.37 -8.35 7.26
CA ALA A 426 -23.60 -9.58 7.15
C ALA A 426 -22.98 -9.93 8.50
N GLU A 427 -23.13 -11.19 8.89
CA GLU A 427 -22.54 -11.69 10.13
C GLU A 427 -21.03 -11.79 10.00
N LEU A 428 -20.34 -11.52 11.12
CA LEU A 428 -18.93 -11.80 11.26
C LEU A 428 -18.70 -13.31 11.37
N TRP A 429 -17.79 -13.83 10.55
CA TRP A 429 -17.50 -15.26 10.47
C TRP A 429 -16.50 -15.67 11.54
N GLY A 430 -16.73 -16.83 12.12
CA GLY A 430 -15.82 -17.45 13.06
C GLY A 430 -14.79 -18.36 12.38
N SER A 431 -14.21 -19.25 13.19
CA SER A 431 -13.24 -20.25 12.74
C SER A 431 -13.82 -21.28 11.77
N ASP A 432 -15.14 -21.41 11.70
CA ASP A 432 -15.85 -22.28 10.76
C ASP A 432 -15.89 -21.72 9.32
N GLN A 433 -15.53 -20.44 9.14
CA GLN A 433 -15.40 -19.78 7.84
C GLN A 433 -16.64 -19.92 6.96
N LYS A 434 -17.80 -19.79 7.60
CA LYS A 434 -19.11 -19.78 6.97
C LYS A 434 -19.96 -18.71 7.62
N GLY A 435 -20.91 -18.21 6.85
CA GLY A 435 -21.93 -17.32 7.38
C GLY A 435 -22.89 -16.88 6.29
N TYR A 436 -23.74 -15.92 6.64
CA TYR A 436 -24.72 -15.39 5.72
C TYR A 436 -24.74 -13.87 5.72
N SER A 437 -25.32 -13.33 4.66
CA SER A 437 -25.67 -11.93 4.54
C SER A 437 -27.12 -11.77 4.10
N ILE A 438 -27.71 -10.64 4.48
CA ILE A 438 -29.10 -10.26 4.27
C ILE A 438 -29.07 -8.90 3.57
N THR A 439 -29.75 -8.79 2.43
CA THR A 439 -29.86 -7.53 1.69
C THR A 439 -31.31 -7.23 1.39
N SER A 440 -31.77 -6.05 1.80
CA SER A 440 -33.02 -5.45 1.34
C SER A 440 -32.71 -4.43 0.25
N PHE A 441 -33.50 -4.39 -0.82
CA PHE A 441 -33.29 -3.46 -1.93
C PHE A 441 -34.59 -3.09 -2.65
N ASP A 442 -34.61 -1.94 -3.31
CA ASP A 442 -35.81 -1.46 -3.99
C ASP A 442 -36.20 -2.40 -5.14
N GLY A 443 -37.48 -2.78 -5.17
CA GLY A 443 -38.02 -3.66 -6.20
C GLY A 443 -37.73 -5.14 -5.99
N LEU A 444 -37.30 -5.57 -4.79
CA LEU A 444 -37.02 -6.98 -4.47
C LEU A 444 -38.19 -7.92 -4.86
N THR A 445 -39.42 -7.55 -4.54
CA THR A 445 -40.62 -8.37 -4.78
C THR A 445 -41.04 -8.46 -6.26
N SER A 446 -40.65 -7.49 -7.08
CA SER A 446 -41.01 -7.42 -8.51
C SER A 446 -39.88 -7.89 -9.44
N THR A 447 -38.65 -7.98 -8.92
CA THR A 447 -37.46 -8.31 -9.69
C THR A 447 -37.39 -9.81 -10.01
N LYS A 448 -37.17 -10.15 -11.29
CA LYS A 448 -37.09 -11.55 -11.75
C LYS A 448 -35.67 -12.08 -11.85
N LYS A 449 -34.70 -11.22 -12.11
CA LYS A 449 -33.28 -11.54 -12.29
C LYS A 449 -32.45 -10.47 -11.61
N ILE A 450 -31.34 -10.88 -11.03
CA ILE A 450 -30.38 -10.00 -10.36
C ILE A 450 -28.97 -10.38 -10.76
N LEU A 451 -28.08 -9.39 -10.73
CA LEU A 451 -26.63 -9.57 -10.72
C LEU A 451 -26.15 -9.26 -9.29
N ILE A 452 -25.35 -10.15 -8.73
CA ILE A 452 -24.82 -9.98 -7.37
C ILE A 452 -23.31 -9.84 -7.47
N ASN A 453 -22.86 -8.64 -7.11
CA ASN A 453 -21.46 -8.31 -6.88
C ASN A 453 -21.15 -8.46 -5.39
N PHE A 454 -19.88 -8.59 -5.02
CA PHE A 454 -19.49 -8.86 -3.64
C PHE A 454 -18.35 -7.97 -3.17
N ASP A 455 -18.53 -7.37 -2.01
CA ASP A 455 -17.42 -6.89 -1.18
C ASP A 455 -17.13 -7.98 -0.15
N VAL A 456 -15.86 -8.36 -0.04
CA VAL A 456 -15.43 -9.35 0.95
C VAL A 456 -14.46 -8.69 1.90
N GLU A 457 -14.78 -8.76 3.19
CA GLU A 457 -13.90 -8.29 4.23
C GLU A 457 -13.02 -9.43 4.73
N TYR A 458 -11.75 -9.12 4.94
CA TYR A 458 -10.71 -10.04 5.36
C TYR A 458 -10.00 -9.54 6.60
N ALA A 459 -9.44 -10.48 7.34
CA ALA A 459 -8.44 -10.24 8.35
C ALA A 459 -7.18 -11.03 8.03
N MET A 460 -6.04 -10.35 7.96
CA MET A 460 -4.74 -10.98 8.08
C MET A 460 -4.35 -10.99 9.56
N THR A 461 -4.01 -12.16 10.11
CA THR A 461 -3.63 -12.31 11.51
C THR A 461 -2.12 -12.46 11.70
N GLY A 462 -1.57 -11.72 12.66
CA GLY A 462 -0.15 -11.67 13.01
C GLY A 462 0.21 -12.55 14.22
N PRO A 463 1.11 -12.11 15.13
CA PRO A 463 1.52 -10.72 15.35
C PRO A 463 2.70 -10.24 14.49
N TRP A 464 2.69 -8.96 14.13
CA TRP A 464 3.82 -8.25 13.52
C TRP A 464 4.35 -7.18 14.47
N ILE A 465 5.66 -6.99 14.45
CA ILE A 465 6.36 -6.10 15.37
C ILE A 465 7.01 -4.98 14.57
N ILE A 466 6.69 -3.73 14.93
CA ILE A 466 7.33 -2.53 14.40
C ILE A 466 8.14 -1.91 15.52
N ASN A 467 9.47 -1.82 15.35
CA ASN A 467 10.32 -1.12 16.31
C ASN A 467 10.08 0.39 16.18
N LEU A 468 9.66 1.03 17.27
CA LEU A 468 9.41 2.47 17.34
C LEU A 468 10.70 3.16 17.82
N LYS A 469 11.34 3.93 16.95
CA LYS A 469 12.56 4.69 17.23
C LYS A 469 12.27 6.16 17.41
#